data_AF-A0AAV2GF31-F1
#
_entry.id   AF-A0AAV2GF31-F1
#
_cell.length_a   1.000
_cell.length_b   1.000
_cell.length_c   1.000
_cell.angle_alpha   90.00
_cell.angle_beta   90.00
_cell.angle_gamma   90.00
#
_symmetry.space_group_name_H-M   'P 1'
#
loop_
_entity.id
_entity.type
_entity.pdbx_description
1 polymer ?
#
loop_
_entity_poly.entity_id
_entity_poly.type
_entity_poly.pdbx_seq_one_letter_code
_entity_poly.pdbx_strand_id
1 'polypeptide(L)'
;MCRDRLESWNSATFPNFGRQKAKIRRAISALEKMPRSPVVERQMWKLEDELVKIENDEENYWKQRSRPDWLKEADKNTNFFHKKASAGLVKRRRNMIRKLHDDSSRWYKGTDQLFDCFNNYYGLLFSAGDIPTSTPVLDVIPSTITMADNDDLLLWPVDREEVVGALKQMGRRKAPGVDGLSAFFFRKYWDIIGDTVVQTVTAIIEKEEMPMGLNHTLIALIPKVKQPKYPKEFRPISLCNILYKIAAKVLANRLKLLLNKVISQEHSAFVPGRFITDNVMVAFECFHSMKKKKKTKGPGVLRQKLIWQKHMIELRHFLAGVMRKMGFAERWVRVIMLCVSSFTYSTLINGHQSPKFAPSRGLQQGDPLSPYLFLLRAEVLSAYTSLVVREKRLHGFQPAIGASVVSHFFPLTIVYFLPLLRSRKAMYSRAS
;
A
#
# COMPACT_ATOMS: atom_id res chain seq x y z
N MET A 1 16.95 -21.07 2.02
CA MET A 1 16.87 -22.52 1.72
C MET A 1 15.95 -22.86 0.55
N CYS A 2 14.61 -22.72 0.60
CA CYS A 2 13.79 -23.00 -0.60
C CYS A 2 13.97 -21.96 -1.71
N ARG A 3 14.10 -20.68 -1.38
CA ARG A 3 14.25 -19.60 -2.37
C ARG A 3 15.51 -19.77 -3.23
N ASP A 4 16.66 -20.04 -2.61
CA ASP A 4 17.94 -20.16 -3.33
C ASP A 4 17.94 -21.39 -4.25
N ARG A 5 17.33 -22.49 -3.79
CA ARG A 5 17.09 -23.68 -4.61
C ARG A 5 16.12 -23.42 -5.76
N LEU A 6 15.05 -22.65 -5.54
CA LEU A 6 14.11 -22.25 -6.58
C LEU A 6 14.72 -21.26 -7.57
N GLU A 7 15.58 -20.34 -7.12
CA GLU A 7 16.30 -19.40 -7.97
C GLU A 7 17.34 -20.13 -8.83
N SER A 8 18.08 -21.09 -8.26
CA SER A 8 18.99 -21.98 -8.97
C SER A 8 18.24 -22.86 -9.98
N TRP A 9 17.14 -23.52 -9.55
CA TRP A 9 16.28 -24.31 -10.43
C TRP A 9 15.68 -23.47 -11.55
N ASN A 10 15.19 -22.26 -11.26
CA ASN A 10 14.65 -21.36 -12.27
C ASN A 10 15.73 -20.94 -13.28
N SER A 11 16.93 -20.63 -12.78
CA SER A 11 18.08 -20.27 -13.61
C SER A 11 18.62 -21.43 -14.44
N ALA A 12 18.39 -22.68 -14.02
CA ALA A 12 18.78 -23.90 -14.75
C ALA A 12 17.69 -24.40 -15.72
N THR A 13 16.41 -24.21 -15.37
CA THR A 13 15.26 -24.76 -16.10
C THR A 13 14.70 -23.80 -17.16
N PHE A 14 14.63 -22.51 -16.85
CA PHE A 14 14.14 -21.47 -17.78
C PHE A 14 15.22 -20.60 -18.48
N PRO A 15 16.54 -20.88 -18.43
CA PRO A 15 17.47 -20.07 -19.18
C PRO A 15 17.30 -20.43 -20.66
N ASN A 16 16.88 -19.43 -21.42
CA ASN A 16 17.10 -19.39 -22.86
C ASN A 16 16.10 -20.22 -23.70
N PHE A 17 14.81 -19.87 -23.61
CA PHE A 17 13.77 -20.28 -24.56
C PHE A 17 14.26 -20.22 -26.02
N GLY A 18 15.04 -19.20 -26.38
CA GLY A 18 15.67 -19.08 -27.70
C GLY A 18 16.58 -20.26 -28.06
N ARG A 19 17.48 -20.69 -27.16
CA ARG A 19 18.33 -21.87 -27.39
C ARG A 19 17.52 -23.17 -27.45
N GLN A 20 16.53 -23.33 -26.58
CA GLN A 20 15.70 -24.54 -26.55
C GLN A 20 14.89 -24.68 -27.85
N LYS A 21 14.20 -23.61 -28.29
CA LYS A 21 13.49 -23.58 -29.57
C LYS A 21 14.42 -23.81 -30.75
N ALA A 22 15.62 -23.22 -30.74
CA ALA A 22 16.61 -23.43 -31.80
C ALA A 22 17.13 -24.88 -31.86
N LYS A 23 17.19 -25.58 -30.72
CA LYS A 23 17.56 -27.01 -30.66
C LYS A 23 16.45 -27.89 -31.25
N ILE A 24 15.20 -27.66 -30.83
CA ILE A 24 14.05 -28.43 -31.30
C ILE A 24 13.81 -28.19 -32.80
N ARG A 25 13.84 -26.94 -33.28
CA ARG A 25 13.71 -26.62 -34.71
C ARG A 25 14.80 -27.27 -35.57
N ARG A 26 16.02 -27.39 -35.03
CA ARG A 26 17.11 -28.12 -35.70
C ARG A 26 16.82 -29.63 -35.77
N ALA A 27 16.28 -30.21 -34.70
CA ALA A 27 15.90 -31.63 -34.68
C ALA A 27 14.74 -31.93 -35.64
N ILE A 28 13.72 -31.07 -35.69
CA ILE A 28 12.62 -31.17 -36.66
C ILE A 28 13.18 -31.10 -38.09
N SER A 29 14.01 -30.11 -38.40
CA SER A 29 14.62 -29.97 -39.74
C SER A 29 15.54 -31.14 -40.13
N ALA A 30 16.13 -31.85 -39.16
CA ALA A 30 16.90 -33.06 -39.42
C ALA A 30 16.00 -34.26 -39.75
N LEU A 31 14.86 -34.39 -39.06
CA LEU A 31 13.87 -35.44 -39.30
C LEU A 31 13.12 -35.26 -40.62
N GLU A 32 12.86 -34.01 -41.05
CA GLU A 32 12.27 -33.70 -42.36
C GLU A 32 13.12 -34.19 -43.55
N LYS A 33 14.43 -34.37 -43.34
CA LYS A 33 15.37 -34.88 -44.37
C LYS A 33 15.46 -36.40 -44.40
N MET A 34 14.85 -37.10 -43.44
CA MET A 34 14.82 -38.56 -43.38
C MET A 34 13.65 -39.12 -44.19
N PRO A 35 13.75 -40.37 -44.69
CA PRO A 35 12.61 -41.05 -45.32
C PRO A 35 11.43 -41.14 -44.36
N ARG A 36 10.22 -40.86 -44.86
CA ARG A 36 9.00 -40.98 -44.06
C ARG A 36 8.87 -42.40 -43.52
N SER A 37 8.73 -42.49 -42.20
CA SER A 37 8.41 -43.73 -41.50
C SER A 37 7.54 -43.44 -40.29
N PRO A 38 6.75 -44.42 -39.80
CA PRO A 38 5.95 -44.26 -38.58
C PRO A 38 6.77 -43.92 -37.32
N VAL A 39 8.09 -44.15 -37.35
CA VAL A 39 9.01 -43.78 -36.27
C VAL A 39 9.38 -42.29 -36.37
N VAL A 40 9.70 -41.82 -37.57
CA VAL A 40 10.04 -40.42 -37.85
C VAL A 40 8.83 -39.51 -37.58
N GLU A 41 7.63 -39.90 -38.01
CA GLU A 41 6.41 -39.11 -37.77
C GLU A 41 6.07 -38.98 -36.27
N ARG A 42 6.22 -40.06 -35.49
CA ARG A 42 6.04 -40.00 -34.04
C ARG A 42 7.07 -39.13 -33.34
N GLN A 43 8.32 -39.12 -33.82
CA GLN A 43 9.36 -38.24 -33.28
C GLN A 43 9.11 -36.78 -33.64
N MET A 44 8.67 -36.49 -34.87
CA MET A 44 8.28 -35.15 -35.28
C MET A 44 7.14 -34.60 -34.42
N TRP A 45 6.07 -35.38 -34.24
CA TRP A 45 4.93 -34.95 -33.43
C TRP A 45 5.32 -34.62 -31.98
N LYS A 46 6.19 -35.43 -31.37
CA LYS A 46 6.70 -35.15 -30.01
C LYS A 46 7.50 -33.85 -29.94
N LEU A 47 8.33 -33.58 -30.95
CA LEU A 47 9.14 -32.36 -31.00
C LEU A 47 8.28 -31.12 -31.27
N GLU A 48 7.24 -31.25 -32.09
CA GLU A 48 6.25 -30.19 -32.32
C GLU A 48 5.46 -29.86 -31.05
N ASP A 49 4.98 -30.87 -30.32
CA ASP A 49 4.30 -30.68 -29.04
C ASP A 49 5.23 -30.03 -27.99
N GLU A 50 6.48 -30.47 -27.92
CA GLU A 50 7.49 -29.85 -27.06
C GLU A 50 7.78 -28.39 -27.45
N LEU A 51 7.81 -28.08 -28.75
CA LEU A 51 7.99 -26.71 -29.24
C LEU A 51 6.82 -25.81 -28.82
N VAL A 52 5.58 -26.28 -29.00
CA VAL A 52 4.36 -25.56 -28.59
C VAL A 52 4.37 -25.29 -27.09
N LYS A 53 4.76 -26.28 -26.27
CA LYS A 53 4.87 -26.13 -24.82
C LYS A 53 5.88 -25.04 -24.43
N ILE A 54 7.06 -25.04 -25.04
CA ILE A 54 8.11 -24.04 -24.78
C ILE A 54 7.66 -22.64 -25.22
N GLU A 55 6.97 -22.53 -26.35
CA GLU A 55 6.43 -21.25 -26.83
C GLU A 55 5.35 -20.70 -25.87
N ASN A 56 4.47 -21.56 -25.36
CA ASN A 56 3.48 -21.20 -24.34
C ASN A 56 4.13 -20.78 -23.01
N ASP A 57 5.16 -21.49 -22.54
CA ASP A 57 5.90 -21.15 -21.32
C ASP A 57 6.64 -19.81 -21.47
N GLU A 58 7.24 -19.56 -22.63
CA GLU A 58 7.87 -18.29 -22.95
C GLU A 58 6.85 -17.15 -22.97
N GLU A 59 5.70 -17.34 -23.61
CA GLU A 59 4.63 -16.35 -23.63
C GLU A 59 4.18 -16.02 -22.20
N ASN A 60 3.90 -17.04 -21.38
CA ASN A 60 3.50 -16.87 -19.98
C ASN A 60 4.57 -16.14 -19.15
N TYR A 61 5.85 -16.49 -19.35
CA TYR A 61 6.98 -15.82 -18.71
C TYR A 61 7.00 -14.33 -19.03
N TRP A 62 6.89 -13.95 -20.31
CA TRP A 62 6.88 -12.54 -20.71
C TRP A 62 5.59 -11.81 -20.32
N LYS A 63 4.44 -12.49 -20.33
CA LYS A 63 3.14 -11.99 -19.88
C LYS A 63 3.15 -11.64 -18.39
N GLN A 64 3.87 -12.42 -17.57
CA GLN A 64 4.03 -12.12 -16.14
C GLN A 64 4.92 -10.89 -15.91
N ARG A 65 5.97 -10.71 -16.71
CA ARG A 65 6.93 -9.59 -16.57
C ARG A 65 6.44 -8.27 -17.15
N SER A 66 5.64 -8.33 -18.21
CA SER A 66 5.12 -7.14 -18.91
C SER A 66 4.02 -6.41 -18.13
N ARG A 67 3.28 -7.13 -17.26
CA ARG A 67 2.20 -6.59 -16.40
C ARG A 67 1.12 -5.70 -17.10
N PRO A 68 0.60 -6.01 -18.31
CA PRO A 68 -0.50 -5.25 -18.89
C PRO A 68 -1.88 -5.73 -18.36
N ASP A 69 -2.82 -4.79 -18.23
CA ASP A 69 -4.27 -5.01 -18.31
C ASP A 69 -4.71 -4.68 -19.77
N TRP A 70 -5.56 -5.51 -20.39
CA TRP A 70 -5.61 -5.84 -21.84
C TRP A 70 -6.26 -4.82 -22.81
N LEU A 71 -5.88 -4.88 -24.11
CA LEU A 71 -6.79 -4.73 -25.26
C LEU A 71 -6.26 -5.53 -26.48
N LYS A 72 -7.21 -6.12 -27.23
CA LYS A 72 -7.23 -7.25 -28.19
C LYS A 72 -6.09 -7.50 -29.21
N GLU A 73 -4.98 -6.76 -29.20
CA GLU A 73 -3.88 -6.97 -30.17
C GLU A 73 -2.60 -7.59 -29.58
N ALA A 74 -2.57 -7.85 -28.27
CA ALA A 74 -1.37 -8.29 -27.55
C ALA A 74 -1.16 -9.83 -27.45
N ASP A 75 -2.07 -10.64 -28.00
CA ASP A 75 -1.99 -12.12 -27.96
C ASP A 75 -1.01 -12.70 -28.99
N LYS A 76 -0.48 -11.90 -29.93
CA LYS A 76 0.49 -12.36 -30.94
C LYS A 76 1.90 -11.89 -30.59
N ASN A 77 2.90 -12.75 -30.87
CA ASN A 77 4.33 -12.50 -30.67
C ASN A 77 4.88 -11.39 -31.61
N THR A 78 4.40 -10.16 -31.44
CA THR A 78 4.67 -9.02 -32.30
C THR A 78 5.84 -8.17 -31.77
N ASN A 79 6.44 -7.36 -32.65
CA ASN A 79 7.46 -6.39 -32.25
C ASN A 79 6.92 -5.40 -31.19
N PHE A 80 5.63 -5.06 -31.22
CA PHE A 80 4.97 -4.26 -30.19
C PHE A 80 4.94 -4.97 -28.83
N PHE A 81 4.58 -6.26 -28.79
CA PHE A 81 4.65 -7.10 -27.59
C PHE A 81 6.07 -7.14 -27.01
N HIS A 82 7.08 -7.36 -27.84
CA HIS A 82 8.48 -7.36 -27.40
C HIS A 82 8.98 -5.99 -26.93
N LYS A 83 8.59 -4.89 -27.60
CA LYS A 83 8.90 -3.53 -27.14
C LYS A 83 8.24 -3.23 -25.79
N LYS A 84 7.03 -3.73 -25.55
CA LYS A 84 6.31 -3.59 -24.27
C LYS A 84 6.86 -4.50 -23.17
N ALA A 85 7.21 -5.74 -23.48
CA ALA A 85 7.89 -6.66 -22.56
C ALA A 85 9.28 -6.12 -22.18
N SER A 86 10.01 -5.58 -23.16
CA SER A 86 11.28 -4.87 -22.96
C SER A 86 11.10 -3.51 -22.29
N ALA A 87 9.90 -2.92 -22.28
CA ALA A 87 9.64 -1.65 -21.60
C ALA A 87 9.91 -1.76 -20.09
N GLY A 88 9.75 -2.94 -19.49
CA GLY A 88 10.18 -3.20 -18.11
C GLY A 88 11.71 -3.09 -17.94
N LEU A 89 12.49 -3.62 -18.87
CA LEU A 89 13.96 -3.49 -18.90
C LEU A 89 14.40 -2.05 -19.19
N VAL A 90 13.74 -1.37 -20.14
CA VAL A 90 13.99 0.05 -20.44
C VAL A 90 13.66 0.93 -19.24
N LYS A 91 12.54 0.67 -18.55
CA LYS A 91 12.20 1.34 -17.28
C LYS A 91 13.24 1.06 -16.20
N ARG A 92 13.71 -0.18 -16.05
CA ARG A 92 14.81 -0.51 -15.11
C ARG A 92 16.08 0.28 -15.41
N ARG A 93 16.48 0.37 -16.69
CA ARG A 93 17.65 1.17 -17.10
C ARG A 93 17.45 2.66 -16.80
N ARG A 94 16.27 3.22 -17.08
CA ARG A 94 15.95 4.64 -16.82
C ARG A 94 15.83 4.97 -15.32
N ASN A 95 15.28 4.05 -14.53
CA ASN A 95 15.06 4.22 -13.10
C ASN A 95 16.25 3.73 -12.25
N MET A 96 17.33 3.30 -12.89
CA MET A 96 18.54 2.89 -12.20
C MET A 96 19.11 4.09 -11.44
N ILE A 97 19.20 3.95 -10.12
CA ILE A 97 19.73 4.98 -9.25
C ILE A 97 21.25 4.87 -9.30
N ARG A 98 21.89 5.77 -10.07
CA ARG A 98 23.36 5.79 -10.23
C ARG A 98 24.05 6.61 -9.14
N LYS A 99 23.42 7.72 -8.78
CA LYS A 99 23.92 8.65 -7.77
C LYS A 99 22.75 9.41 -7.16
N LEU A 100 22.90 9.79 -5.90
CA LEU A 100 22.00 10.69 -5.19
C LEU A 100 22.84 11.67 -4.40
N HIS A 101 22.20 12.73 -3.92
CA HIS A 101 22.79 13.55 -2.89
C HIS A 101 21.81 13.78 -1.75
N ASP A 102 22.35 14.00 -0.55
CA ASP A 102 21.57 14.37 0.63
C ASP A 102 21.35 15.89 0.70
N ASP A 103 20.60 16.32 1.71
CA ASP A 103 20.35 17.73 1.99
C ASP A 103 21.64 18.46 2.45
N SER A 104 22.69 17.73 2.85
CA SER A 104 24.03 18.24 3.16
C SER A 104 24.95 18.36 1.94
N SER A 105 24.40 18.23 0.73
CA SER A 105 25.11 18.31 -0.56
C SER A 105 26.20 17.25 -0.78
N ARG A 106 26.21 16.15 0.00
CA ARG A 106 27.11 15.02 -0.21
C ARG A 106 26.55 14.09 -1.28
N TRP A 107 27.38 13.71 -2.25
CA TRP A 107 27.01 12.73 -3.28
C TRP A 107 27.30 11.30 -2.83
N TYR A 108 26.32 10.42 -3.02
CA TYR A 108 26.43 8.98 -2.80
C TYR A 108 26.47 8.26 -4.15
N LYS A 109 27.44 7.38 -4.35
CA LYS A 109 27.64 6.58 -5.57
C LYS A 109 28.00 5.15 -5.21
N GLY A 110 27.53 4.19 -6.02
CA GLY A 110 27.74 2.77 -5.76
C GLY A 110 26.74 2.23 -4.75
N THR A 111 26.60 0.90 -4.72
CA THR A 111 25.50 0.21 -4.03
C THR A 111 25.50 0.48 -2.53
N ASP A 112 26.65 0.38 -1.86
CA ASP A 112 26.75 0.50 -0.40
C ASP A 112 26.46 1.93 0.07
N GLN A 113 27.05 2.94 -0.57
CA GLN A 113 26.77 4.34 -0.26
C GLN A 113 25.30 4.70 -0.51
N LEU A 114 24.67 4.14 -1.54
CA LEU A 114 23.25 4.33 -1.77
C LEU A 114 22.41 3.64 -0.69
N PHE A 115 22.80 2.46 -0.23
CA PHE A 115 22.14 1.81 0.91
C PHE A 115 22.23 2.67 2.15
N ASP A 116 23.40 3.18 2.50
CA ASP A 116 23.58 4.07 3.65
C ASP A 116 22.71 5.32 3.54
N CYS A 117 22.72 5.98 2.37
CA CYS A 117 21.91 7.17 2.12
C CYS A 117 20.41 6.91 2.36
N PHE A 118 19.87 5.83 1.80
CA PHE A 118 18.46 5.51 1.93
C PHE A 118 18.09 4.92 3.29
N ASN A 119 18.93 4.08 3.88
CA ASN A 119 18.69 3.52 5.20
C ASN A 119 18.76 4.62 6.26
N ASN A 120 19.68 5.58 6.15
CA ASN A 120 19.72 6.74 7.03
C ASN A 120 18.49 7.62 6.82
N TYR A 121 18.15 7.94 5.57
CA TYR A 121 16.99 8.77 5.28
C TYR A 121 15.67 8.15 5.75
N TYR A 122 15.39 6.89 5.37
CA TYR A 122 14.17 6.20 5.75
C TYR A 122 14.19 5.73 7.20
N GLY A 123 15.35 5.38 7.74
CA GLY A 123 15.56 5.14 9.16
C GLY A 123 15.12 6.36 9.96
N LEU A 124 15.69 7.53 9.70
CA LEU A 124 15.28 8.79 10.34
C LEU A 124 13.82 9.17 10.07
N LEU A 125 13.33 8.98 8.84
CA LEU A 125 11.93 9.26 8.50
C LEU A 125 10.97 8.38 9.31
N PHE A 126 11.32 7.11 9.54
CA PHE A 126 10.56 6.14 10.32
C PHE A 126 11.02 5.99 11.77
N SER A 127 11.92 6.87 12.22
CA SER A 127 12.33 6.96 13.61
C SER A 127 11.46 7.95 14.36
N ALA A 128 11.29 7.62 15.63
CA ALA A 128 10.52 8.32 16.60
C ALA A 128 11.14 9.68 16.91
N GLY A 129 10.31 10.69 17.23
CA GLY A 129 10.75 11.84 18.00
C GLY A 129 10.13 11.76 19.40
N ASP A 130 10.83 12.23 20.43
CA ASP A 130 10.30 12.29 21.79
C ASP A 130 9.16 13.33 21.87
N ILE A 131 7.93 12.91 21.59
CA ILE A 131 6.73 13.73 21.80
C ILE A 131 5.90 13.05 22.89
N PRO A 132 5.70 13.71 24.06
CA PRO A 132 4.88 13.17 25.12
C PRO A 132 3.47 12.85 24.62
N THR A 133 2.97 11.66 24.97
CA THR A 133 1.57 11.29 24.71
C THR A 133 0.69 12.11 25.64
N SER A 134 0.25 13.30 25.23
CA SER A 134 -0.73 14.01 26.04
C SER A 134 -2.08 13.30 25.92
N THR A 135 -2.53 12.75 27.05
CA THR A 135 -3.85 12.13 27.25
C THR A 135 -5.07 13.02 26.98
N PRO A 136 -5.05 14.38 27.13
CA PRO A 136 -6.25 15.21 26.99
C PRO A 136 -6.90 15.19 25.60
N VAL A 137 -6.12 14.87 24.56
CA VAL A 137 -6.63 14.87 23.17
C VAL A 137 -7.53 13.66 22.89
N LEU A 138 -7.43 12.58 23.67
CA LEU A 138 -8.19 11.36 23.41
C LEU A 138 -9.62 11.40 23.98
N ASP A 139 -9.90 12.25 24.96
CA ASP A 139 -11.23 12.34 25.60
C ASP A 139 -12.30 12.97 24.70
N VAL A 140 -11.89 13.57 23.57
CA VAL A 140 -12.82 14.11 22.57
C VAL A 140 -13.46 13.01 21.71
N ILE A 141 -12.93 11.80 21.75
CA ILE A 141 -13.36 10.68 20.90
C ILE A 141 -14.54 9.96 21.57
N PRO A 142 -15.68 9.81 20.89
CA PRO A 142 -16.78 9.03 21.43
C PRO A 142 -16.47 7.53 21.41
N SER A 143 -16.89 6.82 22.47
CA SER A 143 -16.96 5.36 22.45
C SER A 143 -18.14 4.95 21.57
N THR A 144 -17.85 4.33 20.43
CA THR A 144 -18.84 4.00 19.39
C THR A 144 -18.97 2.49 19.18
N ILE A 145 -17.93 1.72 19.51
CA ILE A 145 -17.93 0.27 19.38
C ILE A 145 -18.59 -0.35 20.62
N THR A 146 -19.55 -1.23 20.36
CA THR A 146 -20.29 -1.98 21.39
C THR A 146 -19.65 -3.34 21.64
N MET A 147 -20.08 -4.03 22.70
CA MET A 147 -19.64 -5.41 22.94
C MET A 147 -20.03 -6.34 21.79
N ALA A 148 -21.27 -6.22 21.28
CA ALA A 148 -21.75 -6.99 20.13
C ALA A 148 -20.88 -6.76 18.87
N ASP A 149 -20.49 -5.52 18.58
CA ASP A 149 -19.56 -5.24 17.46
C ASP A 149 -18.21 -5.97 17.64
N ASN A 150 -17.70 -6.05 18.88
CA ASN A 150 -16.46 -6.75 19.17
C ASN A 150 -16.62 -8.26 18.99
N ASP A 151 -17.64 -8.85 19.61
CA ASP A 151 -17.81 -10.30 19.67
C ASP A 151 -18.28 -10.88 18.31
N ASP A 152 -19.26 -10.23 17.68
CA ASP A 152 -19.92 -10.77 16.48
C ASP A 152 -19.18 -10.44 15.18
N LEU A 153 -18.35 -9.39 15.16
CA LEU A 153 -17.70 -8.92 13.92
C LEU A 153 -16.17 -8.94 13.98
N LEU A 154 -15.57 -8.48 15.08
CA LEU A 154 -14.12 -8.29 15.15
C LEU A 154 -13.39 -9.53 15.65
N LEU A 155 -13.90 -10.15 16.71
CA LEU A 155 -13.27 -11.26 17.42
C LEU A 155 -13.84 -12.64 17.07
N TRP A 156 -14.77 -12.70 16.12
CA TRP A 156 -15.31 -13.94 15.58
C TRP A 156 -14.16 -14.90 15.16
N PRO A 157 -14.28 -16.22 15.37
CA PRO A 157 -13.26 -17.16 14.92
C PRO A 157 -12.92 -17.01 13.43
N VAL A 158 -11.67 -17.24 13.08
CA VAL A 158 -11.18 -17.13 11.71
C VAL A 158 -11.79 -18.23 10.87
N ASP A 159 -12.50 -17.82 9.83
CA ASP A 159 -13.21 -18.70 8.92
C ASP A 159 -12.43 -18.94 7.63
N ARG A 160 -12.51 -20.15 7.07
CA ARG A 160 -11.73 -20.50 5.87
C ARG A 160 -12.17 -19.66 4.68
N GLU A 161 -13.46 -19.43 4.53
CA GLU A 161 -14.06 -18.70 3.42
C GLU A 161 -13.65 -17.24 3.47
N GLU A 162 -13.50 -16.65 4.66
CA GLU A 162 -13.02 -15.29 4.82
C GLU A 162 -11.55 -15.15 4.37
N VAL A 163 -10.70 -16.16 4.67
CA VAL A 163 -9.29 -16.22 4.24
C VAL A 163 -9.21 -16.34 2.72
N VAL A 164 -10.02 -17.23 2.13
CA VAL A 164 -10.13 -17.39 0.67
C VAL A 164 -10.62 -16.10 0.02
N GLY A 165 -11.63 -15.46 0.61
CA GLY A 165 -12.16 -14.17 0.18
C GLY A 165 -11.10 -13.08 0.18
N ALA A 166 -10.33 -12.97 1.26
CA ALA A 166 -9.21 -12.04 1.38
C ALA A 166 -8.16 -12.28 0.28
N LEU A 167 -7.78 -13.53 0.03
CA LEU A 167 -6.87 -13.90 -1.06
C LEU A 167 -7.43 -13.54 -2.44
N LYS A 168 -8.72 -13.80 -2.69
CA LYS A 168 -9.42 -13.50 -3.96
C LYS A 168 -9.53 -11.99 -4.27
N GLN A 169 -9.58 -11.16 -3.24
CA GLN A 169 -9.59 -9.69 -3.38
C GLN A 169 -8.23 -9.09 -3.75
N MET A 170 -7.13 -9.84 -3.68
CA MET A 170 -5.80 -9.35 -4.05
C MET A 170 -5.57 -9.36 -5.57
N GLY A 171 -4.67 -8.51 -6.07
CA GLY A 171 -4.27 -8.60 -7.48
C GLY A 171 -3.34 -9.79 -7.71
N ARG A 172 -3.72 -10.75 -8.57
CA ARG A 172 -2.99 -12.01 -8.82
C ARG A 172 -1.50 -11.82 -9.12
N ARG A 173 -1.16 -10.84 -9.95
CA ARG A 173 0.20 -10.60 -10.49
C ARG A 173 0.91 -9.39 -9.85
N LYS A 174 0.46 -8.95 -8.67
CA LYS A 174 1.14 -7.87 -7.94
C LYS A 174 2.49 -8.36 -7.40
N ALA A 175 3.38 -7.41 -7.12
CA ALA A 175 4.73 -7.72 -6.65
C ALA A 175 4.68 -8.47 -5.30
N PRO A 176 5.45 -9.56 -5.14
CA PRO A 176 5.54 -10.30 -3.89
C PRO A 176 6.43 -9.58 -2.87
N GLY A 177 6.48 -10.12 -1.66
CA GLY A 177 7.42 -9.71 -0.62
C GLY A 177 8.80 -10.33 -0.80
N VAL A 178 9.49 -10.55 0.33
CA VAL A 178 10.86 -11.07 0.39
C VAL A 178 10.94 -12.53 -0.07
N ASP A 179 9.87 -13.29 0.16
CA ASP A 179 9.73 -14.69 -0.21
C ASP A 179 9.60 -14.92 -1.73
N GLY A 180 9.27 -13.88 -2.50
CA GLY A 180 9.03 -13.98 -3.94
C GLY A 180 7.69 -14.62 -4.33
N LEU A 181 6.85 -15.00 -3.35
CA LEU A 181 5.58 -15.69 -3.59
C LEU A 181 4.46 -14.67 -3.81
N SER A 182 3.86 -14.68 -5.01
CA SER A 182 2.75 -13.78 -5.35
C SER A 182 1.38 -14.38 -4.99
N ALA A 183 0.33 -13.56 -4.97
CA ALA A 183 -1.04 -14.05 -4.75
C ALA A 183 -1.47 -15.11 -5.78
N PHE A 184 -0.87 -15.12 -6.98
CA PHE A 184 -1.08 -16.20 -7.95
C PHE A 184 -0.63 -17.57 -7.42
N PHE A 185 0.50 -17.65 -6.72
CA PHE A 185 1.01 -18.89 -6.15
C PHE A 185 0.01 -19.49 -5.15
N PHE A 186 -0.43 -18.68 -4.19
CA PHE A 186 -1.38 -19.10 -3.16
C PHE A 186 -2.74 -19.53 -3.74
N ARG A 187 -3.18 -18.89 -4.83
CA ARG A 187 -4.41 -19.30 -5.52
C ARG A 187 -4.25 -20.57 -6.33
N LYS A 188 -3.10 -20.76 -6.99
CA LYS A 188 -2.86 -21.90 -7.88
C LYS A 188 -2.68 -23.19 -7.09
N TYR A 189 -2.02 -23.12 -5.94
CA TYR A 189 -1.68 -24.29 -5.12
C TYR A 189 -2.50 -24.35 -3.83
N TRP A 190 -3.70 -23.73 -3.84
CA TRP A 190 -4.55 -23.65 -2.65
C TRP A 190 -4.90 -25.02 -2.09
N ASP A 191 -5.13 -26.02 -2.96
CA ASP A 191 -5.47 -27.38 -2.52
C ASP A 191 -4.32 -28.08 -1.78
N ILE A 192 -3.09 -27.57 -1.91
CA ILE A 192 -1.90 -28.11 -1.24
C ILE A 192 -1.57 -27.32 0.03
N ILE A 193 -1.58 -25.99 -0.05
CA ILE A 193 -1.10 -25.12 1.04
C ILE A 193 -2.21 -24.40 1.81
N GLY A 194 -3.47 -24.54 1.40
CA GLY A 194 -4.60 -23.79 1.92
C GLY A 194 -4.79 -23.97 3.42
N ASP A 195 -4.65 -25.19 3.93
CA ASP A 195 -4.76 -25.48 5.36
C ASP A 195 -3.67 -24.78 6.16
N THR A 196 -2.42 -24.81 5.69
CA THR A 196 -1.31 -24.10 6.32
C THR A 196 -1.51 -22.59 6.29
N VAL A 197 -2.08 -22.06 5.20
CA VAL A 197 -2.40 -20.62 5.09
C VAL A 197 -3.46 -20.24 6.12
N VAL A 198 -4.55 -21.01 6.23
CA VAL A 198 -5.61 -20.77 7.23
C VAL A 198 -5.03 -20.85 8.63
N GLN A 199 -4.31 -21.92 8.97
CA GLN A 199 -3.66 -22.09 10.27
C GLN A 199 -2.73 -20.91 10.62
N THR A 200 -1.96 -20.42 9.65
CA THR A 200 -1.08 -19.26 9.87
C THR A 200 -1.87 -17.98 10.13
N VAL A 201 -2.95 -17.75 9.37
CA VAL A 201 -3.81 -16.58 9.57
C VAL A 201 -4.52 -16.64 10.91
N THR A 202 -5.04 -17.81 11.28
CA THR A 202 -5.64 -18.08 12.60
C THR A 202 -4.62 -17.85 13.72
N ALA A 203 -3.39 -18.33 13.60
CA ALA A 203 -2.35 -18.08 14.60
C ALA A 203 -2.06 -16.57 14.79
N ILE A 204 -1.98 -15.81 13.70
CA ILE A 204 -1.76 -14.36 13.77
C ILE A 204 -2.95 -13.66 14.42
N ILE A 205 -4.18 -13.99 14.02
CA ILE A 205 -5.37 -13.23 14.43
C ILE A 205 -5.86 -13.64 15.81
N GLU A 206 -5.91 -14.94 16.07
CA GLU A 206 -6.54 -15.47 17.27
C GLU A 206 -5.58 -15.67 18.42
N LYS A 207 -4.36 -16.16 18.13
CA LYS A 207 -3.31 -16.45 19.11
C LYS A 207 -2.33 -15.29 19.30
N GLU A 208 -2.45 -14.25 18.49
CA GLU A 208 -1.56 -13.08 18.51
C GLU A 208 -0.09 -13.46 18.22
N GLU A 209 0.14 -14.50 17.39
CA GLU A 209 1.46 -15.03 17.07
C GLU A 209 1.89 -14.65 15.64
N MET A 210 2.94 -13.84 15.51
CA MET A 210 3.53 -13.49 14.21
C MET A 210 4.71 -14.42 13.88
N PRO A 211 4.62 -15.27 12.84
CA PRO A 211 5.74 -16.11 12.43
C PRO A 211 7.00 -15.29 12.12
N MET A 212 8.15 -15.81 12.54
CA MET A 212 9.43 -15.13 12.38
C MET A 212 9.72 -14.81 10.91
N GLY A 213 10.07 -13.55 10.64
CA GLY A 213 10.40 -13.08 9.29
C GLY A 213 9.20 -12.86 8.38
N LEU A 214 7.98 -13.26 8.76
CA LEU A 214 6.79 -13.08 7.93
C LEU A 214 6.46 -11.60 7.72
N ASN A 215 6.65 -10.77 8.74
CA ASN A 215 6.44 -9.32 8.68
C ASN A 215 7.68 -8.53 8.20
N HIS A 216 8.70 -9.21 7.65
CA HIS A 216 9.80 -8.53 6.98
C HIS A 216 9.35 -8.00 5.61
N THR A 217 9.59 -6.72 5.35
CA THR A 217 9.01 -5.99 4.23
C THR A 217 10.09 -5.30 3.40
N LEU A 218 10.00 -5.39 2.07
CA LEU A 218 10.90 -4.66 1.19
C LEU A 218 10.32 -3.28 0.86
N ILE A 219 11.14 -2.24 0.96
CA ILE A 219 10.78 -0.90 0.46
C ILE A 219 11.21 -0.80 -1.00
N ALA A 220 10.23 -0.84 -1.90
CA ALA A 220 10.44 -0.52 -3.31
C ALA A 220 10.32 0.98 -3.55
N LEU A 221 11.32 1.56 -4.20
CA LEU A 221 11.41 2.99 -4.45
C LEU A 221 10.78 3.35 -5.80
N ILE A 222 9.70 4.15 -5.78
CA ILE A 222 9.06 4.66 -6.99
C ILE A 222 9.40 6.15 -7.15
N PRO A 223 10.08 6.57 -8.23
CA PRO A 223 10.34 7.98 -8.49
C PRO A 223 9.06 8.83 -8.55
N LYS A 224 9.03 9.95 -7.82
CA LYS A 224 7.94 10.95 -7.89
C LYS A 224 8.15 11.93 -9.04
N VAL A 225 9.41 12.17 -9.43
CA VAL A 225 9.82 13.12 -10.47
C VAL A 225 10.67 12.43 -11.54
N LYS A 226 10.81 13.09 -12.69
CA LYS A 226 11.73 12.65 -13.75
C LYS A 226 13.17 12.91 -13.27
N GLN A 227 14.01 11.87 -13.26
CA GLN A 227 15.41 11.91 -12.80
C GLN A 227 15.56 12.40 -11.34
N PRO A 228 15.13 11.60 -10.36
CA PRO A 228 15.27 11.95 -8.95
C PRO A 228 16.75 12.07 -8.54
N LYS A 229 17.06 13.11 -7.78
CA LYS A 229 18.39 13.43 -7.22
C LYS A 229 18.45 13.24 -5.71
N TYR A 230 17.30 13.27 -5.04
CA TYR A 230 17.20 13.17 -3.57
C TYR A 230 16.37 11.96 -3.11
N PRO A 231 16.65 11.37 -1.95
CA PRO A 231 15.81 10.30 -1.38
C PRO A 231 14.33 10.69 -1.21
N LYS A 232 14.04 11.94 -0.82
CA LYS A 232 12.67 12.49 -0.65
C LYS A 232 11.83 12.48 -1.93
N GLU A 233 12.47 12.44 -3.09
CA GLU A 233 11.82 12.36 -4.40
C GLU A 233 11.40 10.94 -4.78
N PHE A 234 11.67 9.95 -3.92
CA PHE A 234 11.14 8.61 -4.06
C PHE A 234 9.96 8.40 -3.13
N ARG A 235 8.97 7.66 -3.62
CA ARG A 235 7.85 7.15 -2.84
C ARG A 235 8.20 5.73 -2.39
N PRO A 236 8.30 5.48 -1.07
CA PRO A 236 8.53 4.13 -0.57
C PRO A 236 7.24 3.33 -0.64
N ILE A 237 7.24 2.20 -1.36
CA ILE A 237 6.14 1.23 -1.36
C ILE A 237 6.59 -0.02 -0.62
N SER A 238 5.82 -0.41 0.38
CA SER A 238 6.00 -1.61 1.18
C SER A 238 5.53 -2.84 0.41
N LEU A 239 6.46 -3.74 0.12
CA LEU A 239 6.21 -5.07 -0.44
C LEU A 239 6.22 -6.10 0.69
N CYS A 240 5.08 -6.25 1.35
CA CYS A 240 4.90 -7.23 2.42
C CYS A 240 4.69 -8.64 1.83
N ASN A 241 5.07 -9.68 2.57
CA ASN A 241 4.79 -11.06 2.18
C ASN A 241 3.29 -11.30 2.03
N ILE A 242 2.89 -12.04 1.00
CA ILE A 242 1.47 -12.22 0.69
C ILE A 242 0.73 -12.89 1.83
N LEU A 243 1.35 -13.86 2.52
CA LEU A 243 0.73 -14.55 3.65
C LEU A 243 0.37 -13.57 4.80
N TYR A 244 1.26 -12.64 5.14
CA TYR A 244 0.93 -11.53 6.07
C TYR A 244 -0.21 -10.66 5.51
N LYS A 245 -0.16 -10.32 4.22
CA LYS A 245 -1.20 -9.49 3.60
C LYS A 245 -2.57 -10.17 3.65
N ILE A 246 -2.65 -11.51 3.68
CA ILE A 246 -3.93 -12.22 3.81
C ILE A 246 -4.50 -11.94 5.20
N ALA A 247 -3.72 -12.14 6.27
CA ALA A 247 -4.14 -11.82 7.63
C ALA A 247 -4.52 -10.33 7.79
N ALA A 248 -3.66 -9.41 7.33
CA ALA A 248 -3.95 -7.98 7.37
C ALA A 248 -5.21 -7.60 6.57
N LYS A 249 -5.50 -8.33 5.48
CA LYS A 249 -6.71 -8.12 4.67
C LYS A 249 -7.97 -8.64 5.35
N VAL A 250 -7.89 -9.77 6.06
CA VAL A 250 -8.99 -10.29 6.90
C VAL A 250 -9.35 -9.25 7.96
N LEU A 251 -8.37 -8.79 8.74
CA LEU A 251 -8.56 -7.73 9.74
C LEU A 251 -9.14 -6.46 9.12
N ALA A 252 -8.62 -6.02 7.97
CA ALA A 252 -9.14 -4.85 7.26
C ALA A 252 -10.59 -5.03 6.79
N ASN A 253 -11.00 -6.24 6.42
CA ASN A 253 -12.37 -6.53 6.01
C ASN A 253 -13.34 -6.51 7.19
N ARG A 254 -12.95 -7.05 8.35
CA ARG A 254 -13.74 -6.96 9.59
C ARG A 254 -13.89 -5.51 10.05
N LEU A 255 -12.79 -4.76 10.12
CA LEU A 255 -12.82 -3.34 10.49
C LEU A 255 -13.71 -2.50 9.56
N LYS A 256 -13.74 -2.84 8.27
CA LYS A 256 -14.51 -2.12 7.26
C LYS A 256 -16.01 -2.06 7.55
N LEU A 257 -16.55 -3.09 8.20
CA LEU A 257 -17.97 -3.16 8.56
C LEU A 257 -18.36 -2.06 9.56
N LEU A 258 -17.40 -1.62 10.37
CA LEU A 258 -17.61 -0.65 11.44
C LEU A 258 -17.23 0.79 11.06
N LEU A 259 -16.58 1.01 9.91
CA LEU A 259 -16.07 2.34 9.55
C LEU A 259 -17.15 3.42 9.49
N ASN A 260 -18.36 3.08 9.03
CA ASN A 260 -19.45 4.07 8.98
C ASN A 260 -19.92 4.50 10.37
N LYS A 261 -19.70 3.67 11.40
CA LYS A 261 -20.04 3.96 12.80
C LYS A 261 -18.95 4.78 13.49
N VAL A 262 -17.69 4.51 13.16
CA VAL A 262 -16.52 5.08 13.85
C VAL A 262 -16.01 6.37 13.19
N ILE A 263 -16.24 6.54 11.88
CA ILE A 263 -15.67 7.65 11.11
C ILE A 263 -16.73 8.71 10.77
N SER A 264 -16.43 9.96 11.10
CA SER A 264 -17.28 11.14 10.88
C SER A 264 -17.62 11.36 9.40
N GLN A 265 -18.73 12.04 9.10
CA GLN A 265 -19.21 12.24 7.72
C GLN A 265 -18.28 13.12 6.88
N GLU A 266 -17.48 13.96 7.53
CA GLU A 266 -16.49 14.86 6.94
C GLU A 266 -15.35 14.08 6.25
N HIS A 267 -15.21 12.78 6.55
CA HIS A 267 -14.29 11.85 5.92
C HIS A 267 -14.98 11.04 4.81
N SER A 268 -14.63 11.32 3.55
CA SER A 268 -15.18 10.56 2.41
C SER A 268 -14.21 9.53 1.82
N ALA A 269 -12.89 9.67 2.02
CA ALA A 269 -11.95 8.73 1.44
C ALA A 269 -11.82 7.44 2.25
N PHE A 270 -11.69 6.32 1.53
CA PHE A 270 -11.47 4.98 2.07
C PHE A 270 -12.59 4.43 2.97
N VAL A 271 -13.73 5.11 3.09
CA VAL A 271 -14.93 4.59 3.78
C VAL A 271 -15.89 4.01 2.75
N PRO A 272 -16.32 2.73 2.88
CA PRO A 272 -17.27 2.12 1.95
C PRO A 272 -18.58 2.92 1.85
N GLY A 273 -19.03 3.17 0.63
CA GLY A 273 -20.28 3.90 0.35
C GLY A 273 -20.15 5.43 0.33
N ARG A 274 -18.96 5.99 0.60
CA ARG A 274 -18.70 7.44 0.52
C ARG A 274 -17.83 7.77 -0.69
N PHE A 275 -18.18 8.82 -1.43
CA PHE A 275 -17.42 9.23 -2.61
C PHE A 275 -16.61 10.50 -2.34
N ILE A 276 -15.37 10.54 -2.83
CA ILE A 276 -14.51 11.73 -2.70
C ILE A 276 -15.15 12.95 -3.38
N THR A 277 -15.96 12.71 -4.41
CA THR A 277 -16.72 13.74 -5.13
C THR A 277 -17.69 14.49 -4.24
N ASP A 278 -18.22 13.88 -3.19
CA ASP A 278 -19.20 14.50 -2.29
C ASP A 278 -18.55 15.67 -1.55
N ASN A 279 -17.38 15.45 -0.94
CA ASN A 279 -16.58 16.50 -0.32
C ASN A 279 -16.14 17.60 -1.32
N VAL A 280 -15.91 17.22 -2.58
CA VAL A 280 -15.56 18.19 -3.64
C VAL A 280 -16.77 19.07 -3.96
N MET A 281 -17.98 18.50 -4.09
CA MET A 281 -19.21 19.24 -4.32
C MET A 281 -19.52 20.21 -3.18
N VAL A 282 -19.43 19.75 -1.92
CA VAL A 282 -19.65 20.65 -0.77
C VAL A 282 -18.62 21.79 -0.76
N ALA A 283 -17.35 21.50 -1.08
CA ALA A 283 -16.35 22.54 -1.22
C ALA A 283 -16.69 23.54 -2.35
N PHE A 284 -17.15 23.07 -3.51
CA PHE A 284 -17.58 23.92 -4.62
C PHE A 284 -18.75 24.83 -4.24
N GLU A 285 -19.77 24.30 -3.57
CA GLU A 285 -20.91 25.09 -3.08
C GLU A 285 -20.49 26.13 -2.04
N CYS A 286 -19.57 25.76 -1.14
CA CYS A 286 -18.95 26.70 -0.22
C CYS A 286 -18.25 27.84 -0.97
N PHE A 287 -17.43 27.54 -1.98
CA PHE A 287 -16.73 28.55 -2.77
C PHE A 287 -17.68 29.42 -3.60
N HIS A 288 -18.71 28.84 -4.18
CA HIS A 288 -19.73 29.55 -4.95
C HIS A 288 -20.49 30.54 -4.07
N SER A 289 -20.96 30.07 -2.91
CA SER A 289 -21.61 30.89 -1.90
C SER A 289 -20.71 32.02 -1.41
N MET A 290 -19.42 31.77 -1.18
CA MET A 290 -18.45 32.82 -0.83
C MET A 290 -18.29 33.87 -1.93
N LYS A 291 -18.22 33.46 -3.21
CA LYS A 291 -18.11 34.38 -4.34
C LYS A 291 -19.35 35.28 -4.45
N LYS A 292 -20.55 34.73 -4.23
CA LYS A 292 -21.79 35.52 -4.19
C LYS A 292 -21.82 36.49 -3.00
N LYS A 293 -21.41 36.03 -1.80
CA LYS A 293 -21.35 36.85 -0.58
C LYS A 293 -20.29 37.96 -0.61
N LYS A 294 -19.21 37.84 -1.39
CA LYS A 294 -18.20 38.91 -1.56
C LYS A 294 -18.74 40.22 -2.17
N LYS A 295 -19.96 40.22 -2.73
CA LYS A 295 -20.65 41.46 -3.13
C LYS A 295 -21.23 42.25 -1.93
N THR A 296 -21.28 41.66 -0.75
CA THR A 296 -21.67 42.27 0.53
C THR A 296 -20.49 42.19 1.52
N LYS A 297 -20.29 43.22 2.35
CA LYS A 297 -19.06 43.47 3.17
C LYS A 297 -18.81 42.47 4.33
N GLY A 298 -18.91 41.16 4.12
CA GLY A 298 -18.63 40.13 5.14
C GLY A 298 -17.14 39.77 5.29
N PRO A 299 -16.72 39.17 6.43
CA PRO A 299 -15.36 38.67 6.61
C PRO A 299 -15.04 37.59 5.57
N GLY A 300 -13.88 37.67 4.95
CA GLY A 300 -13.45 36.66 3.97
C GLY A 300 -13.16 35.30 4.63
N VAL A 301 -12.93 34.26 3.85
CA VAL A 301 -12.61 32.91 4.35
C VAL A 301 -11.20 32.54 3.88
N LEU A 302 -10.35 32.10 4.81
CA LEU A 302 -9.03 31.53 4.54
C LEU A 302 -9.16 30.03 4.34
N ARG A 303 -8.58 29.54 3.25
CA ARG A 303 -8.41 28.11 2.98
C ARG A 303 -7.03 27.69 3.45
N GLN A 304 -6.95 26.78 4.41
CA GLN A 304 -5.69 26.14 4.78
C GLN A 304 -5.73 24.67 4.37
N LYS A 305 -4.79 24.28 3.51
CA LYS A 305 -4.59 22.89 3.12
C LYS A 305 -3.51 22.29 4.02
N LEU A 306 -3.89 21.36 4.90
CA LEU A 306 -2.92 20.58 5.65
C LEU A 306 -2.62 19.30 4.87
N ILE A 307 -1.36 19.11 4.48
CA ILE A 307 -0.90 17.89 3.83
C ILE A 307 -0.26 17.02 4.90
N TRP A 308 -0.89 15.90 5.25
CA TRP A 308 -0.25 14.88 6.06
C TRP A 308 0.87 14.21 5.28
N GLN A 309 2.07 14.24 5.83
CA GLN A 309 3.07 13.27 5.43
C GLN A 309 2.69 11.93 6.07
N LYS A 310 2.18 11.00 5.25
CA LYS A 310 1.73 9.65 5.69
C LYS A 310 2.83 8.86 6.43
N HIS A 311 4.09 9.26 6.27
CA HIS A 311 5.27 8.65 6.88
C HIS A 311 5.69 9.29 8.21
N MET A 312 5.17 10.48 8.57
CA MET A 312 5.53 11.22 9.80
C MET A 312 4.55 10.96 10.96
N ILE A 313 4.13 9.71 11.13
CA ILE A 313 3.06 9.35 12.05
C ILE A 313 3.58 8.39 13.12
N GLU A 314 3.79 8.94 14.31
CA GLU A 314 4.04 8.27 15.59
C GLU A 314 2.87 8.65 16.54
N LEU A 315 2.39 7.90 17.53
CA LEU A 315 2.87 6.75 18.31
C LEU A 315 1.97 5.52 18.11
N ARG A 316 2.58 4.33 18.07
CA ARG A 316 1.89 3.04 18.27
C ARG A 316 0.94 3.07 19.48
N HIS A 317 1.38 3.71 20.56
CA HIS A 317 0.60 3.95 21.77
C HIS A 317 -0.61 4.87 21.55
N PHE A 318 -0.49 5.89 20.68
CA PHE A 318 -1.61 6.76 20.34
C PHE A 318 -2.70 5.99 19.61
N LEU A 319 -2.35 5.20 18.58
CA LEU A 319 -3.33 4.38 17.85
C LEU A 319 -4.02 3.38 18.77
N ALA A 320 -3.27 2.72 19.65
CA ALA A 320 -3.83 1.83 20.66
C ALA A 320 -4.80 2.59 21.61
N GLY A 321 -4.40 3.77 22.09
CA GLY A 321 -5.24 4.63 22.93
C GLY A 321 -6.54 5.06 22.23
N VAL A 322 -6.46 5.42 20.95
CA VAL A 322 -7.64 5.76 20.13
C VAL A 322 -8.59 4.58 20.02
N MET A 323 -8.09 3.39 19.67
CA MET A 323 -8.93 2.19 19.55
C MET A 323 -9.59 1.84 20.90
N ARG A 324 -8.86 1.94 22.01
CA ARG A 324 -9.43 1.73 23.34
C ARG A 324 -10.55 2.72 23.67
N LYS A 325 -10.33 4.01 23.41
CA LYS A 325 -11.34 5.06 23.66
C LYS A 325 -12.57 4.91 22.78
N MET A 326 -12.41 4.39 21.57
CA MET A 326 -13.52 4.06 20.67
C MET A 326 -14.32 2.82 21.10
N GLY A 327 -13.82 2.02 22.04
CA GLY A 327 -14.49 0.82 22.55
C GLY A 327 -14.04 -0.51 21.91
N PHE A 328 -12.94 -0.53 21.17
CA PHE A 328 -12.40 -1.78 20.62
C PHE A 328 -11.85 -2.66 21.75
N ALA A 329 -12.16 -3.96 21.70
CA ALA A 329 -11.68 -4.94 22.67
C ALA A 329 -10.14 -5.05 22.66
N GLU A 330 -9.54 -5.29 23.84
CA GLU A 330 -8.08 -5.34 23.98
C GLU A 330 -7.43 -6.38 23.07
N ARG A 331 -8.06 -7.54 22.84
CA ARG A 331 -7.56 -8.55 21.90
C ARG A 331 -7.43 -8.01 20.48
N TRP A 332 -8.44 -7.26 20.02
CA TRP A 332 -8.40 -6.59 18.72
C TRP A 332 -7.27 -5.56 18.67
N VAL A 333 -7.12 -4.75 19.73
CA VAL A 333 -6.04 -3.79 19.84
C VAL A 333 -4.68 -4.50 19.74
N ARG A 334 -4.46 -5.59 20.48
CA ARG A 334 -3.20 -6.33 20.48
C ARG A 334 -2.86 -6.93 19.11
N VAL A 335 -3.79 -7.57 18.41
CA VAL A 335 -3.51 -8.12 17.06
C VAL A 335 -3.20 -7.02 16.03
N ILE A 336 -3.89 -5.87 16.10
CA ILE A 336 -3.57 -4.72 15.25
C ILE A 336 -2.17 -4.20 15.58
N MET A 337 -1.85 -4.07 16.87
CA MET A 337 -0.53 -3.65 17.33
C MET A 337 0.57 -4.63 16.95
N LEU A 338 0.30 -5.94 16.97
CA LEU A 338 1.21 -6.98 16.48
C LEU A 338 1.57 -6.72 15.01
N CYS A 339 0.58 -6.44 14.16
CA CYS A 339 0.79 -6.18 12.74
C CYS A 339 1.63 -4.92 12.48
N VAL A 340 1.36 -3.83 13.21
CA VAL A 340 2.04 -2.53 13.00
C VAL A 340 3.31 -2.33 13.83
N SER A 341 3.65 -3.27 14.72
CA SER A 341 4.84 -3.13 15.59
C SER A 341 5.96 -4.12 15.30
N SER A 342 5.65 -5.27 14.70
CA SER A 342 6.60 -6.36 14.48
C SER A 342 7.35 -6.31 13.14
N PHE A 343 7.06 -5.34 12.27
CA PHE A 343 7.67 -5.31 10.94
C PHE A 343 9.07 -4.72 10.94
N THR A 344 9.90 -5.25 10.03
CA THR A 344 11.24 -4.74 9.71
C THR A 344 11.31 -4.42 8.23
N TYR A 345 12.19 -3.49 7.86
CA TYR A 345 12.39 -3.07 6.48
C TYR A 345 13.77 -3.40 5.94
N SER A 346 13.83 -3.62 4.63
CA SER A 346 15.05 -3.50 3.82
C SER A 346 14.71 -2.69 2.57
N THR A 347 15.57 -1.76 2.19
CA THR A 347 15.38 -0.95 0.98
C THR A 347 15.86 -1.72 -0.24
N LEU A 348 15.03 -1.78 -1.29
CA LEU A 348 15.37 -2.42 -2.56
C LEU A 348 15.94 -1.37 -3.53
N ILE A 349 17.26 -1.40 -3.74
CA ILE A 349 17.97 -0.49 -4.65
C ILE A 349 18.54 -1.28 -5.82
N ASN A 350 18.13 -0.93 -7.04
CA ASN A 350 18.62 -1.54 -8.28
C ASN A 350 18.56 -3.08 -8.33
N GLY A 351 17.70 -3.71 -7.51
CA GLY A 351 17.56 -5.17 -7.42
C GLY A 351 18.27 -5.81 -6.22
N HIS A 352 19.06 -5.03 -5.48
CA HIS A 352 19.75 -5.48 -4.26
C HIS A 352 19.03 -4.98 -3.01
N GLN A 353 19.08 -5.79 -1.94
CA GLN A 353 18.44 -5.49 -0.66
C GLN A 353 19.46 -4.86 0.29
N SER A 354 19.10 -3.76 0.93
CA SER A 354 19.91 -3.15 1.98
C SER A 354 19.83 -3.95 3.29
N PRO A 355 20.77 -3.72 4.24
CA PRO A 355 20.68 -4.24 5.59
C PRO A 355 19.34 -3.91 6.24
N LYS A 356 18.86 -4.82 7.10
CA LYS A 356 17.58 -4.69 7.78
C LYS A 356 17.61 -3.55 8.79
N PHE A 357 16.51 -2.80 8.88
CA PHE A 357 16.28 -1.84 9.95
C PHE A 357 14.85 -1.94 10.49
N ALA A 358 14.68 -1.61 11.77
CA ALA A 358 13.39 -1.62 12.43
C ALA A 358 12.84 -0.19 12.52
N PRO A 359 11.70 0.11 11.90
CA PRO A 359 11.04 1.40 12.05
C PRO A 359 10.36 1.48 13.42
N SER A 360 10.39 2.66 14.06
CA SER A 360 9.64 2.92 15.29
C SER A 360 8.33 3.69 15.06
N ARG A 361 8.17 4.33 13.88
CA ARG A 361 6.94 5.03 13.48
C ARG A 361 6.52 4.75 12.03
N GLY A 362 5.28 5.14 11.72
CA GLY A 362 4.69 5.07 10.39
C GLY A 362 3.92 3.77 10.12
N LEU A 363 3.04 3.83 9.12
CA LEU A 363 2.28 2.70 8.62
C LEU A 363 2.85 2.23 7.28
N GLN A 364 2.76 0.94 6.99
CA GLN A 364 3.29 0.33 5.77
C GLN A 364 2.53 0.83 4.53
N GLN A 365 3.22 1.46 3.58
CA GLN A 365 2.57 1.96 2.37
C GLN A 365 2.33 0.84 1.35
N GLY A 366 1.12 0.29 1.33
CA GLY A 366 0.74 -0.84 0.44
C GLY A 366 0.22 -2.06 1.20
N ASP A 367 0.23 -1.99 2.52
CA ASP A 367 -0.48 -2.88 3.42
C ASP A 367 -2.01 -2.62 3.35
N PRO A 368 -2.85 -3.66 3.27
CA PRO A 368 -4.31 -3.52 3.26
C PRO A 368 -4.91 -2.85 4.50
N LEU A 369 -4.27 -2.96 5.66
CA LEU A 369 -4.81 -2.47 6.94
C LEU A 369 -4.51 -0.99 7.15
N SER A 370 -3.31 -0.57 6.78
CA SER A 370 -2.78 0.79 6.95
C SER A 370 -3.72 1.95 6.55
N PRO A 371 -4.49 1.91 5.43
CA PRO A 371 -5.43 2.98 5.09
C PRO A 371 -6.53 3.20 6.13
N TYR A 372 -7.03 2.13 6.76
CA TYR A 372 -8.13 2.19 7.71
C TYR A 372 -7.65 2.65 9.09
N LEU A 373 -6.47 2.20 9.51
CA LEU A 373 -5.83 2.71 10.74
C LEU A 373 -5.51 4.20 10.65
N PHE A 374 -5.17 4.69 9.45
CA PHE A 374 -5.03 6.12 9.20
C PHE A 374 -6.35 6.88 9.42
N LEU A 375 -7.50 6.31 9.06
CA LEU A 375 -8.80 6.93 9.31
C LEU A 375 -9.10 7.07 10.79
N LEU A 376 -8.88 6.01 11.59
CA LEU A 376 -9.08 6.05 13.04
C LEU A 376 -8.26 7.17 13.69
N ARG A 377 -7.04 7.39 13.22
CA ARG A 377 -6.20 8.50 13.68
C ARG A 377 -6.74 9.87 13.25
N ALA A 378 -7.12 9.99 11.97
CA ALA A 378 -7.66 11.23 11.44
C ALA A 378 -8.95 11.65 12.16
N GLU A 379 -9.73 10.67 12.64
CA GLU A 379 -10.98 10.89 13.36
C GLU A 379 -10.77 11.72 14.61
N VAL A 380 -9.67 11.53 15.33
CA VAL A 380 -9.34 12.33 16.52
C VAL A 380 -9.29 13.82 16.20
N LEU A 381 -8.73 14.18 15.05
CA LEU A 381 -8.66 15.58 14.63
C LEU A 381 -10.01 16.10 14.14
N SER A 382 -10.82 15.26 13.50
CA SER A 382 -12.20 15.60 13.14
C SER A 382 -13.03 15.89 14.40
N ALA A 383 -12.98 15.00 15.38
CA ALA A 383 -13.64 15.13 16.67
C ALA A 383 -13.15 16.37 17.44
N TYR A 384 -11.84 16.59 17.51
CA TYR A 384 -11.27 17.79 18.13
C TYR A 384 -11.69 19.08 17.43
N THR A 385 -11.69 19.10 16.09
CA THR A 385 -12.15 20.29 15.33
C THR A 385 -13.62 20.57 15.62
N SER A 386 -14.44 19.52 15.66
CA SER A 386 -15.87 19.63 15.98
C SER A 386 -16.10 20.16 17.40
N LEU A 387 -15.30 19.72 18.37
CA LEU A 387 -15.32 20.25 19.74
C LEU A 387 -15.01 21.75 19.77
N VAL A 388 -13.91 22.16 19.13
CA VAL A 388 -13.46 23.57 19.08
C VAL A 388 -14.48 24.46 18.35
N VAL A 389 -15.21 23.92 17.36
CA VAL A 389 -16.33 24.60 16.69
C VAL A 389 -17.52 24.75 17.63
N ARG A 390 -17.88 23.70 18.37
CA ARG A 390 -18.95 23.72 19.37
C ARG A 390 -18.67 24.73 20.48
N GLU A 391 -17.41 24.83 20.91
CA GLU A 391 -16.93 25.82 21.89
C GLU A 391 -16.81 27.24 21.31
N LYS A 392 -17.17 27.45 20.03
CA LYS A 392 -17.07 28.74 19.33
C LYS A 392 -15.66 29.33 19.28
N ARG A 393 -14.63 28.51 19.50
CA ARG A 393 -13.21 28.89 19.38
C ARG A 393 -12.74 28.91 17.93
N LEU A 394 -13.39 28.10 17.10
CA LEU A 394 -13.25 28.10 15.65
C LEU A 394 -14.63 28.27 15.02
N HIS A 395 -14.75 29.19 14.08
CA HIS A 395 -16.00 29.44 13.39
C HIS A 395 -15.89 28.76 12.03
N GLY A 396 -16.84 27.90 11.66
CA GLY A 396 -16.87 27.33 10.30
C GLY A 396 -17.49 28.30 9.29
N PHE A 397 -17.69 27.82 8.06
CA PHE A 397 -18.40 28.54 7.02
C PHE A 397 -19.81 27.98 6.82
N GLN A 398 -20.81 28.85 6.88
CA GLN A 398 -22.19 28.49 6.55
C GLN A 398 -22.52 28.97 5.12
N PRO A 399 -22.75 28.05 4.16
CA PRO A 399 -22.98 28.44 2.77
C PRO A 399 -24.28 29.21 2.58
N ALA A 400 -25.37 28.75 3.20
CA ALA A 400 -26.70 29.35 3.13
C ALA A 400 -27.35 29.46 4.51
N ILE A 401 -28.37 30.32 4.65
CA ILE A 401 -29.19 30.38 5.87
C ILE A 401 -29.87 29.01 6.05
N GLY A 402 -29.78 28.43 7.25
CA GLY A 402 -30.31 27.10 7.56
C GLY A 402 -29.43 25.92 7.13
N ALA A 403 -28.34 26.16 6.39
CA ALA A 403 -27.38 25.10 6.05
C ALA A 403 -26.47 24.75 7.24
N SER A 404 -25.98 23.51 7.28
CA SER A 404 -24.98 23.09 8.26
C SER A 404 -23.69 23.90 8.14
N VAL A 405 -23.05 24.17 9.28
CA VAL A 405 -21.76 24.85 9.33
C VAL A 405 -20.67 23.89 8.89
N VAL A 406 -19.91 24.29 7.87
CA VAL A 406 -18.80 23.52 7.33
C VAL A 406 -17.49 24.02 7.92
N SER A 407 -16.82 23.20 8.73
CA SER A 407 -15.53 23.57 9.34
C SER A 407 -14.33 22.92 8.63
N HIS A 408 -14.47 21.65 8.22
CA HIS A 408 -13.37 20.88 7.65
C HIS A 408 -13.85 19.72 6.75
N PHE A 409 -12.96 19.22 5.88
CA PHE A 409 -13.15 17.98 5.11
C PHE A 409 -11.87 17.18 4.97
N PHE A 410 -12.01 15.86 4.81
CA PHE A 410 -10.93 14.92 4.57
C PHE A 410 -11.13 14.11 3.27
N PRO A 411 -11.00 14.72 2.07
CA PRO A 411 -11.09 13.99 0.81
C PRO A 411 -9.87 13.11 0.52
N LEU A 412 -8.66 13.51 0.93
CA LEU A 412 -7.37 12.78 0.81
C LEU A 412 -6.26 13.49 1.63
N THR A 413 -6.43 14.80 1.81
CA THR A 413 -5.71 15.73 2.68
C THR A 413 -6.75 16.55 3.45
N ILE A 414 -6.36 17.31 4.47
CA ILE A 414 -7.33 18.15 5.21
C ILE A 414 -7.50 19.48 4.51
N VAL A 415 -8.76 19.90 4.41
CA VAL A 415 -9.13 21.27 4.04
C VAL A 415 -9.91 21.88 5.20
N TYR A 416 -9.41 22.98 5.76
CA TYR A 416 -10.14 23.79 6.74
C TYR A 416 -10.78 25.01 6.08
N PHE A 417 -11.98 25.35 6.53
CA PHE A 417 -12.66 26.60 6.21
C PHE A 417 -12.65 27.50 7.46
N LEU A 418 -11.77 28.50 7.45
CA LEU A 418 -11.59 29.42 8.57
C LEU A 418 -12.04 30.83 8.15
N PRO A 419 -12.83 31.58 8.95
CA PRO A 419 -13.04 32.99 8.70
C PRO A 419 -11.71 33.74 8.86
N LEU A 420 -11.47 34.69 7.96
CA LEU A 420 -10.40 35.67 8.09
C LEU A 420 -10.67 36.51 9.32
N LEU A 421 -9.89 36.29 10.38
CA LEU A 421 -9.82 37.21 11.50
C LEU A 421 -9.39 38.57 10.94
N ARG A 422 -10.28 39.57 11.01
CA ARG A 422 -9.91 40.98 10.83
C ARG A 422 -9.10 41.43 12.06
N SER A 423 -7.86 40.96 12.17
CA SER A 423 -6.88 41.58 13.05
C SER A 423 -5.51 41.40 12.43
N ARG A 424 -5.07 42.45 11.71
CA ARG A 424 -3.68 42.60 11.24
C ARG A 424 -2.69 42.87 12.37
N LYS A 425 -3.04 42.73 13.66
CA LYS A 425 -2.17 43.15 14.78
C LYS A 425 -1.97 42.18 15.94
N ALA A 426 -2.68 41.06 16.06
CA ALA A 426 -2.60 40.24 17.29
C ALA A 426 -1.73 38.97 17.22
N MET A 427 -1.23 38.54 16.06
CA MET A 427 -0.52 37.25 15.95
C MET A 427 1.02 37.34 16.09
N TYR A 428 1.58 38.54 16.22
CA TYR A 428 3.04 38.76 16.35
C TYR A 428 3.49 39.22 17.75
N SER A 429 2.63 39.30 18.77
CA SER A 429 3.02 39.81 20.10
C SER A 429 2.97 38.79 21.25
N ARG A 430 2.90 37.48 20.97
CA ARG A 430 3.03 36.43 22.00
C ARG A 430 4.06 35.35 21.64
N ALA A 431 5.14 35.80 21.02
CA ALA A 431 6.40 35.08 20.94
C ALA A 431 7.50 36.08 21.36
N SER A 432 7.56 36.33 22.66
CA SER A 432 8.68 36.92 23.40
C SER A 432 8.67 36.28 24.77
#